data_AF-A0A1M5LQB6-F1
#
_entry.id   AF-A0A1M5LQB6-F1
#
_cell.length_a   1.000
_cell.length_b   1.000
_cell.length_c   1.000
_cell.angle_alpha   90.00
_cell.angle_beta   90.00
_cell.angle_gamma   90.00
#
_symmetry.space_group_name_H-M   'P 1'
#
loop_
_entity.id
_entity.type
_entity.pdbx_description
1 polymer ?
#
loop_
_entity_poly.entity_id
_entity_poly.type
_entity_poly.pdbx_seq_one_letter_code
_entity_poly.pdbx_strand_id
1 'polypeptide(L)'
;MVKKFLPVLAASVVIGGSANAAILDFTDLQTLNDLSSNAWEGSILGVGYKVSGSGTIKFNESNVGSSCDDTVLACERDGLGIGDDEIRAGGMTISEGQWITVEFDHAVKITDLYFLDLFRGKNQFAGQFEQAAVSLDDATPLTFDAALTAYGGYLATDDGLFITAKMLKFGAFTGDNLKDRGGNNDYALAGIGIAAGTDTTGLTPVPVPAAGLMLLAGLGGLGALRRSKS
;
A
#
# COMPACT_ATOMS: atom_id res chain seq x y z
N MET A 1 -59.62 -18.66 -29.04
CA MET A 1 -59.06 -17.44 -28.40
C MET A 1 -57.80 -17.86 -27.62
N VAL A 2 -56.63 -17.71 -28.23
CA VAL A 2 -55.36 -18.29 -27.74
C VAL A 2 -54.67 -17.26 -26.84
N LYS A 3 -54.61 -17.53 -25.53
CA LYS A 3 -53.89 -16.68 -24.56
C LYS A 3 -52.40 -16.98 -24.66
N LYS A 4 -51.64 -16.08 -25.29
CA LYS A 4 -50.18 -16.12 -25.30
C LYS A 4 -49.67 -15.66 -23.92
N PHE A 5 -49.05 -16.57 -23.18
CA PHE A 5 -48.29 -16.24 -21.97
C PHE A 5 -46.92 -15.73 -22.40
N LEU A 6 -46.60 -14.47 -22.05
CA LEU A 6 -45.24 -13.94 -22.16
C LEU A 6 -44.41 -14.44 -20.96
N PRO A 7 -43.24 -15.06 -21.17
CA PRO A 7 -42.31 -15.33 -20.09
C PRO A 7 -41.59 -14.02 -19.72
N VAL A 8 -41.72 -13.59 -18.47
CA VAL A 8 -40.90 -12.51 -17.89
C VAL A 8 -39.59 -13.15 -17.47
N LEU A 9 -38.52 -12.88 -18.23
CA LEU A 9 -37.15 -13.28 -17.88
C LEU A 9 -36.59 -12.26 -16.90
N ALA A 10 -36.54 -12.60 -15.61
CA ALA A 10 -35.88 -11.77 -14.60
C ALA A 10 -34.36 -12.02 -14.65
N ALA A 11 -33.62 -11.10 -15.27
CA ALA A 11 -32.16 -11.13 -15.27
C ALA A 11 -31.64 -10.59 -13.93
N SER A 12 -31.18 -11.48 -13.05
CA SER A 12 -30.52 -11.12 -11.80
C SER A 12 -29.06 -10.72 -12.09
N VAL A 13 -28.79 -9.41 -12.14
CA VAL A 13 -27.41 -8.89 -12.17
C VAL A 13 -26.85 -9.02 -10.75
N VAL A 14 -25.92 -9.95 -10.56
CA VAL A 14 -25.15 -10.08 -9.32
C VAL A 14 -24.01 -9.07 -9.38
N ILE A 15 -24.11 -7.98 -8.63
CA ILE A 15 -23.00 -7.05 -8.41
C ILE A 15 -22.20 -7.59 -7.22
N GLY A 16 -21.16 -8.37 -7.50
CA GLY A 16 -20.17 -8.75 -6.49
C GLY A 16 -19.29 -7.53 -6.19
N GLY A 17 -19.18 -7.13 -4.92
CA GLY A 17 -18.20 -6.12 -4.53
C GLY A 17 -16.80 -6.71 -4.63
N SER A 18 -15.95 -6.13 -5.49
CA SER A 18 -14.53 -6.43 -5.50
C SER A 18 -13.91 -5.98 -4.18
N ALA A 19 -13.07 -6.83 -3.58
CA ALA A 19 -12.14 -6.36 -2.57
C ALA A 19 -11.23 -5.32 -3.26
N ASN A 20 -11.40 -4.05 -2.93
CA ASN A 20 -10.57 -2.99 -3.49
C ASN A 20 -9.26 -2.99 -2.71
N ALA A 21 -8.17 -3.39 -3.37
CA ALA A 21 -6.83 -3.04 -2.97
C ALA A 21 -6.49 -1.68 -3.60
N ALA A 22 -5.68 -0.88 -2.91
CA ALA A 22 -5.16 0.36 -3.43
C ALA A 22 -3.72 0.52 -2.99
N ILE A 23 -2.94 1.24 -3.78
CA ILE A 23 -1.55 1.53 -3.49
C ILE A 23 -1.45 3.00 -3.10
N LEU A 24 -0.83 3.24 -1.94
CA LEU A 24 -0.31 4.54 -1.61
C LEU A 24 1.02 4.70 -2.34
N ASP A 25 0.97 5.34 -3.50
CA ASP A 25 2.10 5.47 -4.42
C ASP A 25 2.84 6.78 -4.17
N PHE A 26 4.05 6.68 -3.60
CA PHE A 26 4.91 7.83 -3.33
C PHE A 26 5.83 8.17 -4.51
N THR A 27 5.69 7.49 -5.64
CA THR A 27 6.38 7.83 -6.89
C THR A 27 5.50 8.67 -7.81
N ASP A 28 4.21 8.80 -7.51
CA ASP A 28 3.22 9.61 -8.25
C ASP A 28 3.22 11.07 -7.79
N LEU A 29 3.44 12.01 -8.72
CA LEU A 29 3.36 13.45 -8.44
C LEU A 29 1.98 13.87 -7.94
N GLN A 30 0.91 13.22 -8.38
CA GLN A 30 -0.45 13.56 -7.98
C GLN A 30 -0.70 13.25 -6.51
N THR A 31 -0.16 12.15 -6.01
CA THR A 31 -0.22 11.78 -4.58
C THR A 31 0.47 12.82 -3.71
N LEU A 32 1.48 13.52 -4.24
CA LEU A 32 2.44 14.31 -3.45
C LEU A 32 2.42 15.82 -3.69
N ASN A 33 1.47 16.33 -4.49
CA ASN A 33 1.47 17.71 -5.02
C ASN A 33 1.50 18.86 -3.99
N ASP A 34 1.44 18.61 -2.67
CA ASP A 34 1.48 19.64 -1.62
C ASP A 34 2.44 19.35 -0.45
N LEU A 35 3.43 18.46 -0.62
CA LEU A 35 4.40 18.17 0.44
C LEU A 35 5.43 19.30 0.61
N SER A 36 5.26 20.13 1.63
CA SER A 36 6.26 21.13 2.06
C SER A 36 6.58 21.07 3.57
N SER A 37 6.13 20.04 4.27
CA SER A 37 6.19 19.90 5.73
C SER A 37 6.77 18.56 6.20
N ASN A 38 7.24 18.51 7.45
CA ASN A 38 7.74 17.28 8.11
C ASN A 38 6.63 16.24 8.40
N ALA A 39 5.40 16.52 7.98
CA ALA A 39 4.26 15.62 8.09
C ALA A 39 3.23 15.94 7.01
N TRP A 40 2.50 14.93 6.56
CA TRP A 40 1.41 15.03 5.59
C TRP A 40 0.33 14.01 5.93
N GLU A 41 -0.91 14.31 5.58
CA GLU A 41 -2.05 13.44 5.80
C GLU A 41 -2.90 13.34 4.54
N GLY A 42 -3.57 12.19 4.38
CA GLY A 42 -4.44 11.93 3.25
C GLY A 42 -5.42 10.81 3.55
N SER A 43 -6.09 10.32 2.52
CA SER A 43 -6.90 9.11 2.65
C SER A 43 -6.81 8.24 1.41
N ILE A 44 -6.88 6.93 1.62
CA ILE A 44 -6.86 5.91 0.57
C ILE A 44 -7.92 4.86 0.91
N LEU A 45 -8.82 4.58 -0.04
CA LEU A 45 -9.99 3.70 0.19
C LEU A 45 -10.84 4.08 1.42
N GLY A 46 -10.86 5.38 1.78
CA GLY A 46 -11.56 5.85 2.98
C GLY A 46 -10.83 5.62 4.30
N VAL A 47 -9.59 5.09 4.27
CA VAL A 47 -8.69 5.02 5.42
C VAL A 47 -7.86 6.31 5.46
N GLY A 48 -7.94 7.05 6.55
CA GLY A 48 -7.04 8.18 6.80
C GLY A 48 -5.63 7.70 7.08
N TYR A 49 -4.62 8.39 6.55
CA TYR A 49 -3.21 8.14 6.90
C TYR A 49 -2.48 9.44 7.19
N LYS A 50 -1.40 9.32 7.97
CA LYS A 50 -0.47 10.38 8.29
C LYS A 50 0.96 9.87 8.10
N VAL A 51 1.73 10.59 7.31
CA VAL A 51 3.17 10.38 7.12
C VAL A 51 3.91 11.40 7.98
N SER A 52 4.96 10.97 8.67
CA SER A 52 5.87 11.81 9.45
C SER A 52 7.29 11.25 9.39
N GLY A 53 8.31 12.02 9.76
CA GLY A 53 9.68 11.53 9.73
C GLY A 53 10.59 12.17 10.78
N SER A 54 11.81 11.65 10.88
CA SER A 54 12.85 12.19 11.77
C SER A 54 13.38 13.56 11.36
N GLY A 55 13.04 14.01 10.14
CA GLY A 55 13.42 15.29 9.57
C GLY A 55 12.45 15.76 8.49
N THR A 56 12.94 16.58 7.57
CA THR A 56 12.14 17.05 6.42
C THR A 56 12.02 15.95 5.39
N ILE A 57 10.79 15.49 5.17
CA ILE A 57 10.46 14.51 4.14
C ILE A 57 10.71 15.14 2.77
N LYS A 58 11.40 14.42 1.88
CA LYS A 58 11.65 14.81 0.49
C LYS A 58 11.19 13.71 -0.47
N PHE A 59 10.88 14.14 -1.69
CA PHE A 59 10.29 13.35 -2.77
C PHE A 59 10.53 13.99 -4.15
N ASN A 60 11.49 14.92 -4.24
CA ASN A 60 11.64 15.83 -5.37
C ASN A 60 12.70 15.39 -6.39
N GLU A 61 13.38 14.27 -6.13
CA GLU A 61 14.33 13.71 -7.09
C GLU A 61 13.56 13.03 -8.22
N SER A 62 13.84 13.48 -9.44
CA SER A 62 13.27 12.87 -10.64
C SER A 62 13.95 11.53 -10.82
N ASN A 63 13.19 10.46 -11.03
CA ASN A 63 13.77 9.14 -11.18
C ASN A 63 14.82 9.13 -12.30
N VAL A 64 16.09 9.00 -11.89
CA VAL A 64 17.27 9.02 -12.76
C VAL A 64 17.86 7.62 -12.93
N GLY A 65 17.01 6.60 -13.06
CA GLY A 65 17.47 5.24 -13.34
C GLY A 65 16.32 4.34 -13.70
N SER A 66 16.18 4.00 -14.99
CA SER A 66 15.27 2.97 -15.54
C SER A 66 14.06 2.66 -14.64
N SER A 67 12.96 3.40 -14.86
CA SER A 67 11.58 3.14 -14.42
C SER A 67 11.39 1.86 -13.60
N CYS A 68 10.77 1.95 -12.40
CA CYS A 68 10.39 0.75 -11.67
C CYS A 68 9.74 -0.25 -12.65
N ASP A 69 10.23 -1.49 -12.68
CA ASP A 69 9.88 -2.50 -13.70
C ASP A 69 8.42 -2.97 -13.60
N ASP A 70 7.66 -2.35 -12.70
CA ASP A 70 6.30 -2.68 -12.35
C ASP A 70 5.32 -1.62 -12.86
N THR A 71 4.28 -2.07 -13.55
CA THR A 71 3.17 -1.23 -14.02
C THR A 71 2.29 -0.69 -12.88
N VAL A 72 2.55 -1.13 -11.64
CA VAL A 72 1.72 -0.82 -10.47
C VAL A 72 2.04 0.56 -9.89
N LEU A 73 3.30 1.03 -9.98
CA LEU A 73 3.71 2.36 -9.54
C LEU A 73 3.83 3.34 -10.72
N ALA A 74 3.64 4.62 -10.44
CA ALA A 74 3.74 5.69 -11.44
C ALA A 74 5.19 5.95 -11.87
N CYS A 75 6.16 5.73 -10.98
CA CYS A 75 7.60 5.86 -11.20
C CYS A 75 8.03 7.24 -11.75
N GLU A 76 7.33 8.31 -11.34
CA GLU A 76 7.70 9.67 -11.74
C GLU A 76 8.82 10.24 -10.85
N ARG A 77 8.96 9.71 -9.62
CA ARG A 77 9.93 10.08 -8.57
C ARG A 77 10.47 8.83 -7.88
N ASP A 78 11.54 8.98 -7.10
CA ASP A 78 12.20 7.85 -6.41
C ASP A 78 11.52 7.42 -5.10
N GLY A 79 10.55 8.21 -4.60
CA GLY A 79 9.78 7.88 -3.39
C GLY A 79 10.04 8.88 -2.26
N LEU A 80 9.84 8.44 -1.02
CA LEU A 80 10.07 9.26 0.17
C LEU A 80 11.43 8.99 0.83
N GLY A 81 12.11 10.09 1.20
CA GLY A 81 13.33 10.11 2.01
C GLY A 81 13.37 11.23 3.05
N ILE A 82 14.49 11.37 3.76
CA ILE A 82 14.70 12.40 4.81
C ILE A 82 15.89 13.31 4.48
N GLY A 83 15.61 14.58 4.24
CA GLY A 83 16.61 15.60 3.89
C GLY A 83 17.00 15.57 2.41
N ASP A 84 17.06 14.37 1.85
CA ASP A 84 17.07 13.99 0.43
C ASP A 84 16.08 12.84 0.20
N ASP A 85 16.10 12.26 -0.99
CA ASP A 85 15.21 11.18 -1.46
C ASP A 85 15.42 9.82 -0.80
N GLU A 86 16.40 9.66 0.10
CA GLU A 86 16.70 8.40 0.74
C GLU A 86 16.48 8.42 2.28
N ILE A 87 16.28 7.24 2.87
CA ILE A 87 16.26 7.00 4.31
C ILE A 87 17.59 6.35 4.71
N ARG A 88 18.48 7.13 5.31
CA ARG A 88 19.83 6.68 5.68
C ARG A 88 19.95 6.10 7.09
N ALA A 89 20.77 5.06 7.20
CA ALA A 89 21.11 4.46 8.48
C ALA A 89 21.92 5.42 9.36
N GLY A 90 21.65 5.38 10.67
CA GLY A 90 22.44 6.10 11.70
C GLY A 90 22.82 5.25 12.91
N GLY A 91 22.34 4.00 12.97
CA GLY A 91 22.70 3.03 14.01
C GLY A 91 22.11 1.64 13.74
N MET A 92 22.10 0.81 14.78
CA MET A 92 21.62 -0.58 14.70
C MET A 92 20.10 -0.68 14.90
N THR A 93 19.43 0.43 15.24
CA THR A 93 17.98 0.51 15.37
C THR A 93 17.40 1.59 14.47
N ILE A 94 16.13 1.44 14.09
CA ILE A 94 15.42 2.43 13.23
C ILE A 94 15.43 3.82 13.86
N SER A 95 15.38 3.92 15.19
CA SER A 95 15.33 5.19 15.92
C SER A 95 16.68 5.91 16.01
N GLU A 96 17.80 5.24 15.72
CA GLU A 96 19.14 5.84 15.72
C GLU A 96 19.49 6.48 14.36
N GLY A 97 18.74 6.16 13.31
CA GLY A 97 18.91 6.70 11.95
C GLY A 97 17.80 7.65 11.51
N GLN A 98 17.75 7.87 10.20
CA GLN A 98 16.58 8.49 9.58
C GLN A 98 15.42 7.51 9.57
N TRP A 99 14.20 8.03 9.74
CA TRP A 99 13.00 7.21 9.70
C TRP A 99 11.81 7.96 9.16
N ILE A 100 10.88 7.21 8.59
CA ILE A 100 9.55 7.66 8.16
C ILE A 100 8.52 6.77 8.85
N THR A 101 7.47 7.38 9.39
CA THR A 101 6.31 6.68 9.96
C THR A 101 5.09 6.97 9.11
N VAL A 102 4.38 5.93 8.71
CA VAL A 102 3.03 5.98 8.13
C VAL A 102 2.06 5.41 9.17
N GLU A 103 1.20 6.26 9.72
CA GLU A 103 0.15 5.88 10.68
C GLU A 103 -1.21 5.96 10.00
N PHE A 104 -1.98 4.88 10.06
CA PHE A 104 -3.36 4.81 9.62
C PHE A 104 -4.31 5.15 10.78
N ASP A 105 -5.48 5.71 10.48
CA ASP A 105 -6.50 6.02 11.50
C ASP A 105 -7.04 4.77 12.21
N HIS A 106 -7.01 3.61 11.53
CA HIS A 106 -7.25 2.28 12.07
C HIS A 106 -6.30 1.25 11.45
N ALA A 107 -6.25 0.05 12.04
CA ALA A 107 -5.41 -1.02 11.52
C ALA A 107 -5.88 -1.46 10.12
N VAL A 108 -4.96 -1.52 9.17
CA VAL A 108 -5.22 -1.93 7.78
C VAL A 108 -4.46 -3.18 7.43
N LYS A 109 -4.92 -3.88 6.40
CA LYS A 109 -4.19 -5.01 5.83
C LYS A 109 -3.20 -4.48 4.80
N ILE A 110 -1.93 -4.51 5.15
CA ILE A 110 -0.85 -4.32 4.20
C ILE A 110 -0.81 -5.57 3.31
N THR A 111 -0.58 -5.38 2.02
CA THR A 111 -0.41 -6.48 1.05
C THR A 111 0.97 -6.45 0.44
N ASP A 112 1.52 -5.25 0.22
CA ASP A 112 2.76 -5.03 -0.51
C ASP A 112 3.52 -3.83 0.09
N LEU A 113 4.85 -3.89 0.02
CA LEU A 113 5.76 -2.78 0.25
C LEU A 113 6.66 -2.64 -0.97
N TYR A 114 6.91 -1.40 -1.35
CA TYR A 114 7.73 -1.06 -2.50
C TYR A 114 8.86 -0.14 -2.08
N PHE A 115 10.07 -0.49 -2.50
CA PHE A 115 11.29 0.24 -2.22
C PHE A 115 12.04 0.51 -3.52
N LEU A 116 12.66 1.68 -3.60
CA LEU A 116 13.60 2.06 -4.65
C LEU A 116 14.98 2.31 -4.04
N ASP A 117 15.99 2.38 -4.91
CA ASP A 117 17.38 2.60 -4.53
C ASP A 117 17.89 1.61 -3.49
N LEU A 118 17.50 0.33 -3.60
CA LEU A 118 18.13 -0.78 -2.88
C LEU A 118 19.19 -1.43 -3.79
N PHE A 119 20.43 -0.98 -3.69
CA PHE A 119 21.53 -1.49 -4.47
C PHE A 119 22.17 -2.73 -3.86
N ARG A 120 22.68 -3.57 -4.76
CA ARG A 120 23.59 -4.66 -4.42
C ARG A 120 24.92 -4.45 -5.12
N GLY A 121 25.98 -4.37 -4.34
CA GLY A 121 27.34 -4.16 -4.81
C GLY A 121 27.77 -5.24 -5.80
N LYS A 122 28.37 -4.79 -6.92
CA LYS A 122 28.97 -5.64 -7.96
C LYS A 122 30.49 -5.46 -7.97
N ASN A 123 31.20 -6.43 -8.54
CA ASN A 123 32.67 -6.41 -8.71
C ASN A 123 33.41 -6.20 -7.37
N GLN A 124 34.13 -5.09 -7.22
CA GLN A 124 34.90 -4.75 -6.02
C GLN A 124 34.03 -4.50 -4.77
N PHE A 125 32.71 -4.38 -4.93
CA PHE A 125 31.72 -4.26 -3.86
C PHE A 125 30.89 -5.54 -3.67
N ALA A 126 31.31 -6.66 -4.25
CA ALA A 126 30.59 -7.93 -4.10
C ALA A 126 30.43 -8.32 -2.62
N GLY A 127 29.19 -8.60 -2.21
CA GLY A 127 28.83 -8.90 -0.82
C GLY A 127 28.30 -7.71 -0.03
N GLN A 128 28.33 -6.50 -0.61
CA GLN A 128 27.64 -5.33 -0.07
C GLN A 128 26.22 -5.24 -0.64
N PHE A 129 25.26 -4.83 0.18
CA PHE A 129 23.87 -4.65 -0.23
C PHE A 129 23.18 -3.65 0.69
N GLU A 130 22.20 -2.92 0.18
CA GLU A 130 21.26 -2.18 1.02
C GLU A 130 20.09 -3.06 1.46
N GLN A 131 19.50 -2.63 2.56
CA GLN A 131 18.42 -3.31 3.24
C GLN A 131 17.46 -2.28 3.82
N ALA A 132 16.20 -2.36 3.41
CA ALA A 132 15.11 -1.64 4.06
C ALA A 132 14.67 -2.36 5.33
N ALA A 133 14.31 -1.60 6.36
CA ALA A 133 13.72 -2.13 7.58
C ALA A 133 12.38 -1.46 7.90
N VAL A 134 11.37 -2.25 8.26
CA VAL A 134 10.05 -1.75 8.68
C VAL A 134 9.67 -2.36 10.03
N SER A 135 9.28 -1.51 10.98
CA SER A 135 8.64 -1.92 12.22
C SER A 135 7.12 -1.74 12.10
N LEU A 136 6.38 -2.72 12.59
CA LEU A 136 4.91 -2.79 12.55
C LEU A 136 4.40 -2.56 13.96
N ASP A 137 3.70 -1.46 14.23
CA ASP A 137 3.20 -1.13 15.57
C ASP A 137 4.31 -1.22 16.66
N ASP A 138 5.50 -0.69 16.37
CA ASP A 138 6.71 -0.74 17.20
C ASP A 138 7.24 -2.16 17.54
N ALA A 139 6.82 -3.19 16.78
CA ALA A 139 7.36 -4.54 16.90
C ALA A 139 8.79 -4.66 16.35
N THR A 140 9.41 -5.84 16.55
CA THR A 140 10.70 -6.17 15.94
C THR A 140 10.66 -5.94 14.42
N PRO A 141 11.61 -5.17 13.87
CA PRO A 141 11.59 -4.85 12.45
C PRO A 141 11.70 -6.08 11.53
N LEU A 142 10.95 -6.05 10.43
CA LEU A 142 11.17 -6.88 9.26
C LEU A 142 12.21 -6.21 8.38
N THR A 143 13.03 -7.01 7.70
CA THR A 143 14.08 -6.52 6.80
C THR A 143 13.91 -7.05 5.39
N PHE A 144 14.23 -6.21 4.41
CA PHE A 144 14.11 -6.50 2.99
C PHE A 144 15.40 -6.14 2.28
N ASP A 145 16.12 -7.16 1.80
CA ASP A 145 17.40 -6.98 1.12
C ASP A 145 17.20 -6.58 -0.33
N ALA A 146 18.12 -5.77 -0.86
CA ALA A 146 18.28 -5.57 -2.28
C ALA A 146 18.32 -6.93 -3.00
N ALA A 147 17.33 -7.19 -3.85
CA ALA A 147 17.40 -8.32 -4.77
C ALA A 147 18.43 -8.03 -5.87
N LEU A 148 19.01 -9.07 -6.49
CA LEU A 148 19.79 -8.93 -7.73
C LEU A 148 18.84 -8.58 -8.89
N THR A 149 18.13 -7.47 -8.81
CA THR A 149 17.29 -7.01 -9.89
C THR A 149 18.16 -6.28 -10.91
N ALA A 150 17.82 -6.44 -12.19
CA ALA A 150 18.45 -5.70 -13.26
C ALA A 150 18.03 -4.21 -13.28
N TYR A 151 17.26 -3.77 -12.28
CA TYR A 151 16.31 -2.66 -12.34
C TYR A 151 16.58 -1.59 -11.30
N GLY A 152 17.81 -1.09 -11.26
CA GLY A 152 18.12 0.15 -10.55
C GLY A 152 17.85 0.16 -9.03
N GLY A 153 17.72 -1.00 -8.38
CA GLY A 153 17.45 -1.06 -6.94
C GLY A 153 15.98 -1.14 -6.54
N TYR A 154 15.08 -1.44 -7.47
CA TYR A 154 13.67 -1.71 -7.15
C TYR A 154 13.48 -3.05 -6.41
N LEU A 155 12.64 -3.03 -5.38
CA LEU A 155 12.10 -4.19 -4.68
C LEU A 155 10.61 -4.03 -4.40
N ALA A 156 9.82 -5.06 -4.76
CA ALA A 156 8.43 -5.23 -4.33
C ALA A 156 8.30 -6.50 -3.49
N THR A 157 7.52 -6.45 -2.42
CA THR A 157 7.17 -7.66 -1.63
C THR A 157 5.96 -8.36 -2.25
N ASP A 158 6.05 -8.79 -3.51
CA ASP A 158 4.93 -9.34 -4.31
C ASP A 158 3.91 -10.19 -3.50
N ASP A 159 2.64 -9.75 -3.47
CA ASP A 159 1.39 -10.49 -3.17
C ASP A 159 1.38 -11.39 -1.90
N GLY A 160 2.26 -11.14 -0.94
CA GLY A 160 2.54 -12.06 0.16
C GLY A 160 2.60 -11.44 1.54
N LEU A 161 2.65 -10.12 1.65
CA LEU A 161 2.83 -9.44 2.93
C LEU A 161 1.48 -9.21 3.62
N PHE A 162 0.70 -10.26 3.88
CA PHE A 162 -0.63 -10.16 4.51
C PHE A 162 -0.56 -9.87 6.02
N ILE A 163 -0.14 -8.65 6.34
CA ILE A 163 0.09 -8.19 7.71
C ILE A 163 -0.92 -7.11 8.04
N THR A 164 -1.46 -7.15 9.26
CA THR A 164 -2.31 -6.08 9.78
C THR A 164 -1.49 -5.18 10.70
N ALA A 165 -1.47 -3.88 10.42
CA ALA A 165 -0.78 -2.89 11.23
C ALA A 165 -1.54 -1.56 11.21
N LYS A 166 -1.42 -0.77 12.28
CA LYS A 166 -1.87 0.62 12.29
C LYS A 166 -0.72 1.58 11.96
N MET A 167 0.50 1.22 12.35
CA MET A 167 1.69 2.04 12.14
C MET A 167 2.77 1.23 11.43
N LEU A 168 3.35 1.81 10.39
CA LEU A 168 4.57 1.34 9.73
C LEU A 168 5.68 2.35 9.99
N LYS A 169 6.78 1.92 10.58
CA LYS A 169 7.96 2.75 10.79
C LYS A 169 9.12 2.22 9.97
N PHE A 170 9.50 2.96 8.95
CA PHE A 170 10.58 2.66 8.02
C PHE A 170 11.89 3.27 8.50
N GLY A 171 12.98 2.52 8.42
CA GLY A 171 14.35 3.00 8.67
C GLY A 171 15.38 2.10 8.01
N ALA A 172 16.66 2.44 8.18
CA ALA A 172 17.79 1.65 7.71
C ALA A 172 18.75 1.32 8.87
N PHE A 173 19.42 0.17 8.78
CA PHE A 173 20.40 -0.27 9.79
C PHE A 173 21.83 -0.10 9.29
N THR A 174 22.75 0.19 10.21
CA THR A 174 24.18 0.10 9.98
C THR A 174 24.64 -1.35 10.08
N GLY A 175 25.49 -1.80 9.17
CA GLY A 175 26.12 -3.12 9.23
C GLY A 175 27.33 -3.22 8.33
N ASP A 176 28.26 -4.13 8.63
CA ASP A 176 29.53 -4.24 7.90
C ASP A 176 29.35 -4.50 6.39
N ASN A 177 28.26 -5.19 6.02
CA ASN A 177 27.88 -5.46 4.63
C ASN A 177 26.67 -4.62 4.15
N LEU A 178 26.07 -3.83 5.04
CA LEU A 178 24.93 -2.97 4.74
C LEU A 178 25.43 -1.59 4.31
N LYS A 179 25.83 -1.49 3.03
CA LYS A 179 26.36 -0.25 2.47
C LYS A 179 26.34 -0.27 0.95
N ASP A 180 26.09 0.90 0.40
CA ASP A 180 26.23 1.22 -1.00
C ASP A 180 27.71 1.54 -1.35
N ARG A 181 27.94 2.03 -2.57
CA ARG A 181 29.27 2.50 -3.02
C ARG A 181 29.75 3.74 -2.24
N GLY A 182 28.85 4.56 -1.73
CA GLY A 182 29.06 5.71 -0.86
C GLY A 182 29.31 5.37 0.62
N GLY A 183 29.04 4.13 1.02
CA GLY A 183 29.33 3.59 2.34
C GLY A 183 28.17 3.60 3.33
N ASN A 184 26.94 3.91 2.89
CA ASN A 184 25.77 3.94 3.76
C ASN A 184 24.70 2.96 3.27
N ASN A 185 23.90 2.45 4.20
CA ASN A 185 22.67 1.74 3.86
C ASN A 185 21.54 2.77 3.78
N ASP A 186 20.99 2.94 2.60
CA ASP A 186 19.91 3.84 2.29
C ASP A 186 18.98 3.26 1.22
N TYR A 187 17.79 3.85 1.10
CA TYR A 187 16.73 3.45 0.17
C TYR A 187 15.62 4.50 0.18
N ALA A 188 14.76 4.48 -0.83
CA ALA A 188 13.56 5.31 -0.90
C ALA A 188 12.29 4.47 -0.69
N LEU A 189 11.34 4.99 0.10
CA LEU A 189 10.03 4.37 0.27
C LEU A 189 9.13 4.72 -0.94
N ALA A 190 8.91 3.77 -1.84
CA ALA A 190 8.23 3.99 -3.10
C ALA A 190 6.70 3.81 -3.00
N GLY A 191 6.23 2.88 -2.16
CA GLY A 191 4.80 2.69 -2.01
C GLY A 191 4.38 1.65 -0.98
N ILE A 192 3.08 1.64 -0.66
CA ILE A 192 2.46 0.69 0.25
C ILE A 192 1.15 0.18 -0.36
N GLY A 193 1.07 -1.12 -0.60
CA GLY A 193 -0.16 -1.82 -0.98
C GLY A 193 -1.05 -2.05 0.23
N ILE A 194 -2.30 -1.61 0.13
CA ILE A 194 -3.28 -1.67 1.21
C ILE A 194 -4.56 -2.31 0.67
N ALA A 195 -5.01 -3.36 1.33
CA ALA A 195 -6.37 -3.84 1.19
C ALA A 195 -7.23 -3.20 2.29
N ALA A 196 -8.40 -2.66 1.91
CA ALA A 196 -9.37 -2.16 2.87
C ALA A 196 -9.61 -3.25 3.93
N GLY A 197 -9.23 -2.95 5.17
CA GLY A 197 -9.39 -3.87 6.27
C GLY A 197 -10.87 -4.21 6.43
N THR A 198 -11.18 -5.49 6.49
CA THR A 198 -12.25 -5.94 7.40
C THR A 198 -12.04 -5.18 8.69
N ASP A 199 -12.98 -4.29 9.05
CA ASP A 199 -13.08 -3.70 10.38
C ASP A 199 -12.65 -4.76 11.40
N THR A 200 -11.86 -4.37 12.39
CA THR A 200 -11.52 -5.18 13.58
C THR A 200 -12.72 -5.90 14.25
N THR A 201 -13.96 -5.56 13.91
CA THR A 201 -15.18 -6.32 14.24
C THR A 201 -15.47 -7.53 13.33
N GLY A 202 -14.65 -7.81 12.32
CA GLY A 202 -14.93 -8.77 11.25
C GLY A 202 -16.04 -8.33 10.29
N LEU A 203 -16.58 -7.13 10.48
CA LEU A 203 -17.61 -6.56 9.63
C LEU A 203 -16.92 -5.65 8.61
N THR A 204 -16.46 -6.23 7.50
CA THR A 204 -16.63 -5.44 6.28
C THR A 204 -18.09 -4.97 6.29
N PRO A 205 -18.42 -3.75 5.83
CA PRO A 205 -19.72 -3.53 5.24
C PRO A 205 -19.80 -4.51 4.07
N VAL A 206 -20.11 -5.78 4.36
CA VAL A 206 -20.64 -6.73 3.40
C VAL A 206 -21.81 -5.94 2.87
N PRO A 207 -21.81 -5.54 1.58
CA PRO A 207 -22.98 -4.92 1.00
C PRO A 207 -24.10 -5.87 1.37
N VAL A 208 -25.01 -5.42 2.26
CA VAL A 208 -26.03 -6.30 2.85
C VAL A 208 -26.63 -6.96 1.64
N PRO A 209 -26.44 -8.29 1.46
CA PRO A 209 -26.45 -8.85 0.13
C PRO A 209 -27.72 -8.35 -0.51
N ALA A 210 -27.68 -7.84 -1.74
CA ALA A 210 -28.88 -7.33 -2.38
C ALA A 210 -30.05 -8.32 -2.21
N ALA A 211 -29.78 -9.62 -2.00
CA ALA A 211 -30.66 -10.61 -1.39
C ALA A 211 -31.59 -10.14 -0.25
N GLY A 212 -31.17 -9.35 0.74
CA GLY A 212 -32.05 -8.84 1.80
C GLY A 212 -33.08 -7.84 1.28
N LEU A 213 -32.64 -6.87 0.49
CA LEU A 213 -33.53 -5.92 -0.21
C LEU A 213 -34.36 -6.60 -1.30
N MET A 214 -33.82 -7.62 -1.97
CA MET A 214 -34.47 -8.45 -2.99
C MET A 214 -35.46 -9.41 -2.36
N LEU A 215 -35.20 -9.91 -1.16
CA LEU A 215 -36.12 -10.72 -0.37
C LEU A 215 -37.28 -9.84 0.10
N LEU A 216 -36.99 -8.63 0.59
CA LEU A 216 -38.02 -7.66 0.95
C LEU A 216 -38.83 -7.20 -0.28
N ALA A 217 -38.18 -6.92 -1.40
CA ALA A 217 -38.85 -6.57 -2.65
C ALA A 217 -39.66 -7.76 -3.21
N GLY A 218 -39.14 -8.98 -3.11
CA GLY A 218 -39.82 -10.21 -3.51
C GLY A 218 -41.05 -10.49 -2.65
N LEU A 219 -40.93 -10.38 -1.32
CA LEU A 219 -42.04 -10.52 -0.38
C LEU A 219 -43.08 -9.39 -0.57
N GLY A 220 -42.64 -8.16 -0.79
CA GLY A 220 -43.50 -7.02 -1.11
C GLY A 220 -44.28 -7.24 -2.42
N GLY A 221 -43.63 -7.75 -3.45
CA GLY A 221 -44.25 -8.11 -4.73
C GLY A 221 -45.29 -9.24 -4.61
N LEU A 222 -44.95 -10.31 -3.86
CA LEU A 222 -45.87 -11.41 -3.58
C LEU A 222 -47.10 -10.96 -2.76
N GLY A 223 -46.90 -10.05 -1.79
CA GLY A 223 -47.98 -9.45 -1.01
C GLY A 223 -48.93 -8.60 -1.87
N ALA A 224 -48.38 -7.79 -2.78
CA ALA A 224 -49.16 -6.97 -3.71
C ALA A 224 -50.00 -7.82 -4.67
N LEU A 225 -49.43 -8.91 -5.20
CA LEU A 225 -50.15 -9.84 -6.09
C LEU A 225 -51.31 -10.55 -5.38
N ARG A 226 -51.15 -10.93 -4.11
CA ARG A 226 -52.23 -11.55 -3.32
C ARG A 226 -53.42 -10.61 -3.12
N ARG A 227 -53.18 -9.31 -3.00
CA ARG A 227 -54.25 -8.30 -2.81
C ARG A 227 -55.04 -7.99 -4.08
N SER A 228 -54.48 -8.25 -5.26
CA SER A 228 -55.15 -8.00 -6.55
C SER A 228 -56.22 -9.03 -6.95
N LYS A 229 -56.35 -10.13 -6.20
CA LYS A 229 -57.29 -11.25 -6.48
C LYS A 229 -58.46 -11.36 -5.49
N SER A 230 -58.55 -10.49 -4.48
CA SER A 230 -59.75 -10.27 -3.68
C SER A 230 -60.45 -9.01 -4.15
#